data_AF-A0A954NBH9-F1
#
_entry.id   AF-A0A954NBH9-F1
#
_cell.length_a   1.000
_cell.length_b   1.000
_cell.length_c   1.000
_cell.angle_alpha   90.00
_cell.angle_beta   90.00
_cell.angle_gamma   90.00
#
_symmetry.space_group_name_H-M   'P 1'
#
loop_
_entity.id
_entity.type
_entity.pdbx_description
1 polymer ?
#
loop_
_entity_poly.entity_id
_entity_poly.type
_entity_poly.pdbx_seq_one_letter_code
_entity_poly.pdbx_strand_id
1 'polypeptide(L)'
;MAEFPQMFRVRQTFPRPRVADIPGTVAAEMARLNLAERIKPGQSVAVTAGSRGIAHIKEIIRAVVEALRGAGAEPFIVPAMGSHGGGTAEGQRGIVEGYGMTEEYLGCPIKASMETVIITETAEGIPVHFDRHAYEADHVFVVGRVKPHTDFAGDIESGLMKMMLIGLGKHAGAKIYHRAIMDYSFGQIVRSVASVVLTKCKVVGGLGIVENGYDETALLRAVAPEEFEDREKELLVQAKEWMPSLPFPRADVLIIEEIGKNISGAGMDTNVIGRKFNDREAIDNEFPKIRRIVVRGLTPETKGNAAGIGIAEFCHRRVIDQMNYEITKINCVTGGHPSGAMHPTHYDTDREILENALSTIGLVAPPDARVMRIRNTLQLAELECSVAYLDEARAHERLEILSDPYDMPLGADGNLEPFEFDAVGV
;
A
#
# COMPACT_ATOMS: atom_id res chain seq x y z
N MET A 1 17.91 29.30 21.80
CA MET A 1 16.96 28.61 20.90
C MET A 1 17.78 27.95 19.83
N ALA A 2 17.48 26.70 19.48
CA ALA A 2 18.16 26.05 18.36
C ALA A 2 17.80 26.80 17.07
N GLU A 3 18.80 27.07 16.23
CA GLU A 3 18.59 27.61 14.89
C GLU A 3 18.32 26.44 13.95
N PHE A 4 17.15 26.44 13.30
CA PHE A 4 16.75 25.40 12.36
C PHE A 4 17.31 25.69 10.96
N PRO A 5 17.48 24.67 10.10
CA PRO A 5 17.92 24.93 8.74
C PRO A 5 16.85 25.72 7.97
N GLN A 6 17.28 26.62 7.08
CA GLN A 6 16.40 27.18 6.08
C GLN A 6 15.91 26.09 5.13
N MET A 7 14.67 26.21 4.68
CA MET A 7 13.96 25.26 3.84
C MET A 7 13.68 25.88 2.47
N PHE A 8 13.50 25.05 1.45
CA PHE A 8 13.02 25.45 0.13
C PHE A 8 12.12 24.35 -0.45
N ARG A 9 11.24 24.73 -1.38
CA ARG A 9 10.31 23.80 -2.04
C ARG A 9 10.90 23.25 -3.32
N VAL A 10 10.67 21.96 -3.56
CA VAL A 10 10.97 21.29 -4.83
C VAL A 10 9.78 20.50 -5.35
N ARG A 11 9.70 20.39 -6.67
CA ARG A 11 8.82 19.47 -7.38
C ARG A 11 9.64 18.37 -8.05
N GLN A 12 9.22 17.12 -7.88
CA GLN A 12 9.76 15.95 -8.56
C GLN A 12 8.93 15.57 -9.78
N THR A 13 9.61 15.18 -10.85
CA THR A 13 8.99 14.53 -12.01
C THR A 13 9.23 13.02 -11.99
N PHE A 14 8.16 12.25 -12.19
CA PHE A 14 8.17 10.78 -12.31
C PHE A 14 7.56 10.36 -13.65
N PRO A 15 7.84 9.13 -14.13
CA PRO A 15 7.07 8.53 -15.22
C PRO A 15 5.57 8.54 -14.90
N ARG A 16 4.75 9.03 -15.84
CA ARG A 16 3.29 9.16 -15.69
C ARG A 16 2.50 8.44 -16.80
N PRO A 17 2.73 7.13 -17.05
CA PRO A 17 1.84 6.34 -17.89
C PRO A 17 0.45 6.28 -17.25
N ARG A 18 -0.60 6.34 -18.07
CA ARG A 18 -2.00 6.41 -17.63
C ARG A 18 -2.92 5.67 -18.58
N VAL A 19 -3.88 4.95 -18.04
CA VAL A 19 -5.00 4.39 -18.79
C VAL A 19 -6.06 5.48 -18.97
N ALA A 20 -6.28 5.92 -20.22
CA ALA A 20 -7.23 7.00 -20.52
C ALA A 20 -8.70 6.54 -20.47
N ASP A 21 -8.99 5.33 -20.95
CA ASP A 21 -10.33 4.73 -20.94
C ASP A 21 -10.31 3.46 -20.10
N ILE A 22 -10.74 3.57 -18.84
CA ILE A 22 -10.75 2.46 -17.89
C ILE A 22 -11.71 1.34 -18.34
N PRO A 23 -13.02 1.58 -18.58
CA PRO A 23 -13.93 0.52 -19.02
C PRO A 23 -13.50 -0.14 -20.33
N GLY A 24 -13.11 0.65 -21.35
CA GLY A 24 -12.68 0.11 -22.64
C GLY A 24 -11.42 -0.75 -22.53
N THR A 25 -10.44 -0.32 -21.72
CA THR A 25 -9.21 -1.09 -21.47
C THR A 25 -9.50 -2.40 -20.74
N VAL A 26 -10.33 -2.38 -19.70
CA VAL A 26 -10.74 -3.62 -19.01
C VAL A 26 -11.46 -4.56 -19.96
N ALA A 27 -12.41 -4.08 -20.76
CA ALA A 27 -13.12 -4.91 -21.73
C ALA A 27 -12.17 -5.55 -22.75
N ALA A 28 -11.22 -4.77 -23.28
CA ALA A 28 -10.21 -5.26 -24.22
C ALA A 28 -9.31 -6.32 -23.60
N GLU A 29 -8.84 -6.12 -22.36
CA GLU A 29 -8.03 -7.10 -21.63
C GLU A 29 -8.81 -8.37 -21.31
N MET A 30 -10.04 -8.24 -20.81
CA MET A 30 -10.92 -9.38 -20.49
C MET A 30 -11.25 -10.23 -21.72
N ALA A 31 -11.39 -9.63 -22.90
CA ALA A 31 -11.62 -10.36 -24.14
C ALA A 31 -10.47 -11.33 -24.49
N ARG A 32 -9.23 -11.05 -24.04
CA ARG A 32 -8.05 -11.90 -24.29
C ARG A 32 -8.09 -13.23 -23.53
N LEU A 33 -8.93 -13.32 -22.49
CA LEU A 33 -9.09 -14.53 -21.68
C LEU A 33 -10.06 -15.57 -22.28
N ASN A 34 -10.76 -15.23 -23.37
CA ASN A 34 -11.76 -16.10 -24.01
C ASN A 34 -12.75 -16.72 -22.99
N LEU A 35 -13.24 -15.91 -22.05
CA LEU A 35 -14.04 -16.37 -20.90
C LEU A 35 -15.28 -17.17 -21.29
N ALA A 36 -15.86 -16.92 -22.48
CA ALA A 36 -17.00 -17.66 -23.01
C ALA A 36 -16.71 -19.16 -23.25
N GLU A 37 -15.44 -19.56 -23.39
CA GLU A 37 -15.05 -20.98 -23.49
C GLU A 37 -14.96 -21.67 -22.12
N ARG A 38 -14.81 -20.90 -21.04
CA ARG A 38 -14.59 -21.39 -19.68
C ARG A 38 -15.82 -21.24 -18.78
N ILE A 39 -16.69 -20.28 -19.07
CA ILE A 39 -17.88 -19.94 -18.28
C ILE A 39 -19.14 -20.28 -19.07
N LYS A 40 -20.02 -21.09 -18.48
CA LYS A 40 -21.34 -21.39 -19.04
C LYS A 40 -22.36 -20.34 -18.58
N PRO A 41 -23.38 -20.03 -19.39
CA PRO A 41 -24.45 -19.12 -18.99
C PRO A 41 -25.09 -19.50 -17.65
N GLY A 42 -25.29 -18.52 -16.77
CA GLY A 42 -25.85 -18.70 -15.42
C GLY A 42 -24.85 -19.15 -14.35
N GLN A 43 -23.59 -19.41 -14.69
CA GLN A 43 -22.58 -19.77 -13.70
C GLN A 43 -22.16 -18.55 -12.86
N SER A 44 -22.03 -18.78 -11.56
CA SER A 44 -21.64 -17.76 -10.58
C SER A 44 -20.14 -17.48 -10.60
N VAL A 45 -19.75 -16.20 -10.50
CA VAL A 45 -18.34 -15.80 -10.47
C VAL A 45 -18.05 -14.90 -9.28
N ALA A 46 -17.22 -15.35 -8.35
CA ALA A 46 -16.73 -14.53 -7.25
C ALA A 46 -15.62 -13.59 -7.74
N VAL A 47 -15.79 -12.28 -7.59
CA VAL A 47 -14.81 -11.27 -7.96
C VAL A 47 -14.20 -10.66 -6.70
N THR A 48 -12.88 -10.71 -6.56
CA THR A 48 -12.23 -10.20 -5.35
C THR A 48 -12.18 -8.68 -5.30
N ALA A 49 -12.45 -8.08 -4.13
CA ALA A 49 -12.19 -6.67 -3.86
C ALA A 49 -11.15 -6.50 -2.74
N GLY A 50 -10.06 -5.79 -3.03
CA GLY A 50 -8.98 -5.49 -2.09
C GLY A 50 -9.23 -4.26 -1.22
N SER A 51 -8.39 -4.07 -0.20
CA SER A 51 -8.51 -3.01 0.82
C SER A 51 -7.73 -1.73 0.53
N ARG A 52 -7.28 -1.54 -0.71
CA ARG A 52 -6.44 -0.39 -1.10
C ARG A 52 -7.29 0.58 -1.90
N GLY A 53 -7.15 1.87 -1.56
CA GLY A 53 -7.59 2.94 -2.44
C GLY A 53 -6.69 2.89 -3.67
N ILE A 54 -7.31 2.70 -4.83
CA ILE A 54 -6.65 2.67 -6.14
C ILE A 54 -7.47 3.62 -7.00
N ALA A 55 -6.80 4.46 -7.78
CA ALA A 55 -7.50 5.32 -8.74
C ALA A 55 -8.44 4.49 -9.62
N HIS A 56 -9.66 4.97 -9.80
CA HIS A 56 -10.69 4.32 -10.62
C HIS A 56 -11.10 2.90 -10.21
N ILE A 57 -10.87 2.47 -8.95
CA ILE A 57 -11.14 1.09 -8.54
C ILE A 57 -12.60 0.66 -8.75
N LYS A 58 -13.57 1.54 -8.47
CA LYS A 58 -14.99 1.21 -8.65
C LYS A 58 -15.33 1.03 -10.12
N GLU A 59 -14.76 1.86 -11.01
CA GLU A 59 -14.91 1.76 -12.47
C GLU A 59 -14.25 0.48 -13.01
N ILE A 60 -13.05 0.13 -12.53
CA ILE A 60 -12.35 -1.10 -12.89
C ILE A 60 -13.18 -2.33 -12.51
N ILE A 61 -13.62 -2.42 -11.25
CA ILE A 61 -14.41 -3.56 -10.76
C ILE A 61 -15.76 -3.65 -11.50
N ARG A 62 -16.42 -2.52 -11.75
CA ARG A 62 -17.66 -2.49 -12.53
C ARG A 62 -17.43 -3.02 -13.96
N ALA A 63 -16.37 -2.60 -14.63
CA ALA A 63 -16.06 -3.07 -15.98
C ALA A 63 -15.73 -4.58 -16.01
N VAL A 64 -15.08 -5.11 -14.96
CA VAL A 64 -14.88 -6.56 -14.80
C VAL A 64 -16.22 -7.29 -14.65
N VAL A 65 -17.12 -6.76 -13.81
CA VAL A 65 -18.47 -7.31 -13.61
C VAL A 65 -19.28 -7.30 -14.91
N GLU A 66 -19.23 -6.21 -15.68
CA GLU A 66 -19.91 -6.08 -16.97
C GLU A 66 -19.34 -7.05 -18.01
N ALA A 67 -18.01 -7.22 -18.08
CA ALA A 67 -17.38 -8.18 -18.97
C ALA A 67 -17.75 -9.64 -18.64
N LEU A 68 -17.78 -10.00 -17.35
CA LEU A 68 -18.21 -11.33 -16.90
C LEU A 68 -19.68 -11.59 -17.21
N ARG A 69 -20.55 -10.59 -17.00
CA ARG A 69 -21.96 -10.66 -17.38
C ARG A 69 -22.15 -10.81 -18.89
N GLY A 70 -21.33 -10.11 -19.69
CA GLY A 70 -21.30 -10.26 -21.14
C GLY A 70 -20.93 -11.67 -21.60
N ALA A 71 -20.14 -12.41 -20.80
CA ALA A 71 -19.85 -13.83 -21.00
C ALA A 71 -20.96 -14.77 -20.47
N GLY A 72 -22.09 -14.23 -20.01
CA GLY A 72 -23.24 -14.98 -19.50
C GLY A 72 -23.15 -15.36 -18.02
N ALA A 73 -22.18 -14.82 -17.28
CA ALA A 73 -21.97 -15.16 -15.87
C ALA A 73 -22.86 -14.36 -14.90
N GLU A 74 -22.99 -14.86 -13.68
CA GLU A 74 -23.63 -14.18 -12.54
C GLU A 74 -22.57 -13.75 -11.50
N PRO A 75 -21.93 -12.59 -11.69
CA PRO A 75 -20.86 -12.14 -10.80
C PRO A 75 -21.39 -11.68 -9.43
N PHE A 76 -20.55 -11.80 -8.41
CA PHE A 76 -20.74 -11.14 -7.11
C PHE A 76 -19.37 -10.79 -6.50
N ILE A 77 -19.34 -9.76 -5.65
CA ILE A 77 -18.10 -9.30 -5.02
C ILE A 77 -17.83 -10.03 -3.72
N VAL A 78 -16.58 -10.42 -3.50
CA VAL A 78 -16.06 -10.94 -2.23
C VAL A 78 -14.96 -10.00 -1.73
N PRO A 79 -15.13 -9.35 -0.57
CA PRO A 79 -14.04 -8.65 0.11
C PRO A 79 -12.92 -9.63 0.45
N ALA A 80 -11.73 -9.43 -0.11
CA ALA A 80 -10.58 -10.34 0.01
C ALA A 80 -9.40 -9.56 0.59
N MET A 81 -9.47 -9.28 1.90
CA MET A 81 -8.61 -8.27 2.54
C MET A 81 -7.82 -8.78 3.76
N GLY A 82 -7.82 -10.08 4.02
CA GLY A 82 -7.14 -10.66 5.18
C GLY A 82 -7.69 -10.10 6.50
N SER A 83 -6.84 -9.43 7.28
CA SER A 83 -7.16 -8.81 8.58
C SER A 83 -7.66 -7.36 8.50
N HIS A 84 -7.69 -6.75 7.31
CA HIS A 84 -8.17 -5.37 7.15
C HIS A 84 -9.66 -5.25 7.52
N GLY A 85 -10.11 -4.03 7.77
CA GLY A 85 -11.46 -3.78 8.29
C GLY A 85 -11.66 -4.32 9.71
N GLY A 86 -10.58 -4.42 10.50
CA GLY A 86 -10.63 -5.01 11.84
C GLY A 86 -10.82 -6.54 11.85
N GLY A 87 -10.74 -7.20 10.70
CA GLY A 87 -10.94 -8.64 10.59
C GLY A 87 -12.40 -9.07 10.79
N THR A 88 -13.35 -8.19 10.47
CA THR A 88 -14.80 -8.46 10.51
C THR A 88 -15.44 -8.31 9.13
N ALA A 89 -16.60 -8.94 8.92
CA ALA A 89 -17.32 -8.85 7.67
C ALA A 89 -17.84 -7.42 7.42
N GLU A 90 -18.39 -6.78 8.45
CA GLU A 90 -18.93 -5.43 8.43
C GLU A 90 -17.84 -4.41 8.11
N GLY A 91 -16.66 -4.54 8.74
CA GLY A 91 -15.55 -3.64 8.52
C GLY A 91 -14.97 -3.75 7.10
N GLN A 92 -14.90 -4.97 6.54
CA GLN A 92 -14.47 -5.15 5.14
C GLN A 92 -15.52 -4.63 4.15
N ARG A 93 -16.82 -4.87 4.40
CA ARG A 93 -17.90 -4.30 3.58
C ARG A 93 -17.85 -2.78 3.58
N GLY A 94 -17.68 -2.16 4.75
CA GLY A 94 -17.57 -0.71 4.87
C GLY A 94 -16.37 -0.10 4.15
N ILE A 95 -15.27 -0.85 3.94
CA ILE A 95 -14.15 -0.41 3.10
C ILE A 95 -14.55 -0.43 1.61
N VAL A 96 -15.16 -1.52 1.13
CA VAL A 96 -15.63 -1.64 -0.27
C VAL A 96 -16.62 -0.52 -0.60
N GLU A 97 -17.64 -0.33 0.23
CA GLU A 97 -18.64 0.72 0.05
C GLU A 97 -18.03 2.12 0.19
N GLY A 98 -17.02 2.28 1.06
CA GLY A 98 -16.26 3.53 1.20
C GLY A 98 -15.47 3.92 -0.06
N TYR A 99 -15.14 2.98 -0.94
CA TYR A 99 -14.58 3.25 -2.27
C TYR A 99 -15.65 3.52 -3.34
N GLY A 100 -16.92 3.64 -2.94
CA GLY A 100 -18.04 3.86 -3.84
C GLY A 100 -18.50 2.59 -4.57
N MET A 101 -18.01 1.41 -4.18
CA MET A 101 -18.45 0.13 -4.72
C MET A 101 -19.68 -0.37 -3.94
N THR A 102 -20.87 0.07 -4.35
CA THR A 102 -22.15 -0.41 -3.81
C THR A 102 -22.77 -1.48 -4.73
N GLU A 103 -23.67 -2.30 -4.19
CA GLU A 103 -24.41 -3.30 -4.99
C GLU A 103 -25.20 -2.65 -6.12
N GLU A 104 -25.77 -1.46 -5.87
CA GLU A 104 -26.47 -0.66 -6.89
C GLU A 104 -25.53 -0.22 -8.01
N TYR A 105 -24.36 0.34 -7.67
CA TYR A 105 -23.41 0.84 -8.65
C TYR A 105 -22.79 -0.28 -9.50
N LEU A 106 -22.46 -1.42 -8.87
CA LEU A 106 -21.89 -2.58 -9.54
C LEU A 106 -22.96 -3.43 -10.25
N GLY A 107 -24.21 -3.31 -9.84
CA GLY A 107 -25.31 -4.14 -10.30
C GLY A 107 -25.17 -5.61 -9.91
N CYS A 108 -24.46 -5.93 -8.82
CA CYS A 108 -24.31 -7.29 -8.31
C CYS A 108 -24.12 -7.34 -6.78
N PRO A 109 -24.37 -8.49 -6.12
CA PRO A 109 -24.26 -8.58 -4.66
C PRO A 109 -22.83 -8.44 -4.13
N ILE A 110 -22.69 -7.93 -2.91
CA ILE A 110 -21.45 -7.93 -2.12
C ILE A 110 -21.61 -8.94 -0.98
N LYS A 111 -20.91 -10.08 -1.09
CA LYS A 111 -20.94 -11.16 -0.09
C LYS A 111 -19.76 -11.06 0.87
N ALA A 112 -19.93 -10.23 1.90
CA ALA A 112 -18.93 -10.06 2.96
C ALA A 112 -19.09 -11.13 4.05
N SER A 113 -18.05 -11.93 4.26
CA SER A 113 -17.97 -12.93 5.34
C SER A 113 -16.52 -13.16 5.76
N MET A 114 -16.32 -13.60 7.00
CA MET A 114 -15.03 -14.11 7.52
C MET A 114 -14.96 -15.65 7.49
N GLU A 115 -16.02 -16.34 7.09
CA GLU A 115 -16.02 -17.80 6.98
C GLU A 115 -15.07 -18.29 5.89
N THR A 116 -14.28 -19.31 6.24
CA THR A 116 -13.35 -19.98 5.32
C THR A 116 -13.56 -21.47 5.36
N VAL A 117 -13.32 -22.15 4.25
CA VAL A 117 -13.11 -23.59 4.19
C VAL A 117 -11.61 -23.89 4.15
N ILE A 118 -11.19 -25.03 4.70
CA ILE A 118 -9.84 -25.56 4.49
C ILE A 118 -9.92 -26.50 3.29
N ILE A 119 -9.28 -26.11 2.19
CA ILE A 119 -9.32 -26.87 0.94
C ILE A 119 -8.51 -28.15 1.07
N THR A 120 -7.32 -28.04 1.65
CA THR A 120 -6.32 -29.09 1.84
C THR A 120 -5.17 -28.53 2.67
N GLU A 121 -4.11 -29.31 2.86
CA GLU A 121 -2.83 -28.84 3.38
C GLU A 121 -1.81 -28.80 2.25
N THR A 122 -0.89 -27.85 2.30
CA THR A 122 0.26 -27.83 1.39
C THR A 122 1.24 -28.96 1.70
N ALA A 123 2.26 -29.14 0.86
CA ALA A 123 3.34 -30.11 1.12
C ALA A 123 4.10 -29.82 2.43
N GLU A 124 4.14 -28.55 2.84
CA GLU A 124 4.74 -28.08 4.10
C GLU A 124 3.79 -28.21 5.31
N GLY A 125 2.60 -28.81 5.14
CA GLY A 125 1.62 -28.98 6.21
C GLY A 125 0.85 -27.69 6.55
N ILE A 126 0.82 -26.71 5.64
CA ILE A 126 0.12 -25.44 5.87
C ILE A 126 -1.34 -25.61 5.45
N PRO A 127 -2.33 -25.42 6.34
CA PRO A 127 -3.74 -25.51 5.96
C PRO A 127 -4.12 -24.34 5.04
N VAL A 128 -4.66 -24.68 3.87
CA VAL A 128 -5.05 -23.70 2.86
C VAL A 128 -6.48 -23.24 3.12
N HIS A 129 -6.61 -22.10 3.76
CA HIS A 129 -7.89 -21.41 3.96
C HIS A 129 -8.32 -20.67 2.70
N PHE A 130 -9.63 -20.69 2.42
CA PHE A 130 -10.23 -19.96 1.32
C PHE A 130 -11.66 -19.54 1.65
N ASP A 131 -12.06 -18.37 1.17
CA ASP A 131 -13.38 -17.79 1.39
C ASP A 131 -14.47 -18.78 0.98
N ARG A 132 -15.45 -18.97 1.87
CA ARG A 132 -16.51 -19.94 1.64
C ARG A 132 -17.37 -19.62 0.41
N HIS A 133 -17.73 -18.35 0.20
CA HIS A 133 -18.56 -17.95 -0.95
C HIS A 133 -17.79 -18.11 -2.27
N ALA A 134 -16.51 -17.77 -2.30
CA ALA A 134 -15.65 -17.98 -3.46
C ALA A 134 -15.45 -19.47 -3.76
N TYR A 135 -15.33 -20.32 -2.74
CA TYR A 135 -15.23 -21.76 -2.92
C TYR A 135 -16.51 -22.39 -3.49
N GLU A 136 -17.67 -21.94 -2.99
CA GLU A 136 -18.99 -22.41 -3.41
C GLU A 136 -19.39 -21.90 -4.81
N ALA A 137 -18.76 -20.84 -5.31
CA ALA A 137 -18.99 -20.33 -6.67
C ALA A 137 -18.56 -21.34 -7.75
N ASP A 138 -19.10 -21.17 -8.95
CA ASP A 138 -18.66 -21.93 -10.13
C ASP A 138 -17.25 -21.52 -10.57
N HIS A 139 -16.92 -20.22 -10.45
CA HIS A 139 -15.60 -19.69 -10.77
C HIS A 139 -15.17 -18.56 -9.85
N VAL A 140 -13.86 -18.28 -9.84
CA VAL A 140 -13.26 -17.14 -9.14
C VAL A 140 -12.47 -16.28 -10.14
N PHE A 141 -12.69 -14.96 -10.08
CA PHE A 141 -11.91 -13.97 -10.82
C PHE A 141 -11.17 -13.05 -9.85
N VAL A 142 -9.84 -13.02 -9.96
CA VAL A 142 -8.98 -12.32 -8.99
C VAL A 142 -8.60 -10.94 -9.52
N VAL A 143 -8.88 -9.89 -8.76
CA VAL A 143 -8.43 -8.53 -9.06
C VAL A 143 -7.45 -8.10 -7.97
N GLY A 144 -6.26 -7.66 -8.36
CA GLY A 144 -5.19 -7.35 -7.41
C GLY A 144 -4.26 -6.26 -7.90
N ARG A 145 -3.88 -5.35 -7.00
CA ARG A 145 -2.79 -4.41 -7.23
C ARG A 145 -1.45 -5.11 -7.11
N VAL A 146 -0.59 -4.93 -8.11
CA VAL A 146 0.82 -5.33 -8.08
C VAL A 146 1.67 -4.12 -7.68
N LYS A 147 2.30 -4.22 -6.51
CA LYS A 147 3.19 -3.20 -5.91
C LYS A 147 4.28 -3.89 -5.06
N PRO A 148 5.49 -3.33 -4.93
CA PRO A 148 6.47 -3.80 -3.94
C PRO A 148 5.87 -3.91 -2.53
N HIS A 149 6.23 -4.97 -1.82
CA HIS A 149 5.81 -5.16 -0.43
C HIS A 149 6.68 -4.32 0.50
N THR A 150 6.15 -3.98 1.68
CA THR A 150 6.86 -3.15 2.66
C THR A 150 7.77 -3.94 3.60
N ASP A 151 7.55 -5.24 3.77
CA ASP A 151 8.24 -5.98 4.85
C ASP A 151 9.12 -7.13 4.33
N PHE A 152 9.06 -7.43 3.03
CA PHE A 152 9.86 -8.48 2.41
C PHE A 152 10.06 -8.21 0.92
N ALA A 153 11.08 -8.83 0.32
CA ALA A 153 11.37 -8.71 -1.10
C ALA A 153 11.32 -10.08 -1.79
N GLY A 154 10.94 -10.08 -3.06
CA GLY A 154 10.85 -11.29 -3.87
C GLY A 154 10.60 -10.96 -5.34
N ASP A 155 10.51 -12.01 -6.15
CA ASP A 155 10.02 -11.92 -7.53
C ASP A 155 8.49 -11.82 -7.59
N ILE A 156 7.82 -12.18 -6.49
CA ILE A 156 6.39 -11.94 -6.23
C ILE A 156 6.26 -11.32 -4.83
N GLU A 157 5.58 -10.16 -4.76
CA GLU A 157 5.47 -9.36 -3.52
C GLU A 157 4.03 -9.00 -3.14
N SER A 158 3.17 -8.79 -4.14
CA SER A 158 1.74 -8.57 -4.01
C SER A 158 1.06 -8.90 -5.34
N GLY A 159 -0.23 -8.58 -5.51
CA GLY A 159 -0.97 -8.89 -6.73
C GLY A 159 -1.96 -10.04 -6.56
N LEU A 160 -2.21 -10.73 -7.66
CA LEU A 160 -3.13 -11.85 -7.82
C LEU A 160 -2.77 -13.02 -6.90
N MET A 161 -1.49 -13.42 -6.83
CA MET A 161 -1.12 -14.59 -6.02
C MET A 161 -1.27 -14.31 -4.52
N LYS A 162 -0.91 -13.09 -4.08
CA LYS A 162 -1.16 -12.67 -2.69
C LYS A 162 -2.65 -12.53 -2.39
N MET A 163 -3.46 -12.08 -3.35
CA MET A 163 -4.91 -12.01 -3.19
C MET A 163 -5.54 -13.40 -3.01
N MET A 164 -5.06 -14.43 -3.72
CA MET A 164 -5.49 -15.81 -3.53
C MET A 164 -5.14 -16.38 -2.16
N LEU A 165 -3.93 -16.10 -1.68
CA LEU A 165 -3.43 -16.54 -0.38
C LEU A 165 -4.06 -15.74 0.78
N ILE A 166 -3.66 -14.47 0.94
CA ILE A 166 -3.99 -13.64 2.11
C ILE A 166 -5.41 -13.08 1.99
N GLY A 167 -5.79 -12.62 0.79
CA GLY A 167 -7.07 -11.96 0.58
C GLY A 167 -8.23 -12.92 0.79
N LEU A 168 -8.27 -13.98 -0.03
CA LEU A 168 -9.28 -15.04 0.04
C LEU A 168 -9.08 -15.98 1.23
N GLY A 169 -7.89 -16.07 1.82
CA GLY A 169 -7.70 -16.78 3.08
C GLY A 169 -8.35 -16.10 4.29
N LYS A 170 -8.86 -14.87 4.14
CA LYS A 170 -9.46 -14.06 5.22
C LYS A 170 -8.54 -13.92 6.42
N HIS A 171 -9.10 -13.55 7.57
CA HIS A 171 -8.32 -13.37 8.79
C HIS A 171 -7.69 -14.69 9.28
N ALA A 172 -8.40 -15.82 9.16
CA ALA A 172 -7.91 -17.12 9.61
C ALA A 172 -6.68 -17.59 8.81
N GLY A 173 -6.78 -17.59 7.48
CA GLY A 173 -5.67 -17.91 6.59
C GLY A 173 -4.52 -16.91 6.74
N ALA A 174 -4.82 -15.61 6.76
CA ALA A 174 -3.78 -14.59 6.94
C ALA A 174 -2.92 -14.85 8.20
N LYS A 175 -3.52 -15.16 9.34
CA LYS A 175 -2.77 -15.50 10.57
C LYS A 175 -1.85 -16.70 10.39
N ILE A 176 -2.31 -17.74 9.69
CA ILE A 176 -1.53 -18.95 9.46
C ILE A 176 -0.36 -18.67 8.51
N TYR A 177 -0.61 -17.98 7.41
CA TYR A 177 0.42 -17.69 6.43
C TYR A 177 1.50 -16.74 6.99
N HIS A 178 1.13 -15.73 7.79
CA HIS A 178 2.14 -14.88 8.45
C HIS A 178 2.97 -15.65 9.48
N ARG A 179 2.40 -16.63 10.18
CA ARG A 179 3.18 -17.54 11.03
C ARG A 179 4.13 -18.40 10.20
N ALA A 180 3.66 -18.96 9.09
CA ALA A 180 4.48 -19.79 8.23
C ALA A 180 5.66 -19.00 7.60
N ILE A 181 5.51 -17.70 7.34
CA ILE A 181 6.58 -16.84 6.80
C ILE A 181 7.79 -16.73 7.74
N MET A 182 7.62 -17.08 9.02
CA MET A 182 8.75 -17.14 9.96
C MET A 182 9.67 -18.34 9.72
N ASP A 183 9.13 -19.44 9.20
CA ASP A 183 9.86 -20.69 8.97
C ASP A 183 10.19 -20.91 7.47
N TYR A 184 9.43 -20.28 6.57
CA TYR A 184 9.59 -20.39 5.12
C TYR A 184 9.58 -19.02 4.46
N SER A 185 10.25 -18.86 3.31
CA SER A 185 10.17 -17.60 2.57
C SER A 185 8.74 -17.34 2.03
N PHE A 186 8.36 -16.07 1.91
CA PHE A 186 7.08 -15.70 1.28
C PHE A 186 6.94 -16.30 -0.12
N GLY A 187 8.02 -16.32 -0.90
CA GLY A 187 8.05 -16.90 -2.25
C GLY A 187 7.76 -18.40 -2.28
N GLN A 188 8.13 -19.17 -1.26
CA GLN A 188 7.79 -20.59 -1.14
C GLN A 188 6.31 -20.76 -0.78
N ILE A 189 5.84 -20.03 0.24
CA ILE A 189 4.45 -20.14 0.71
C ILE A 189 3.46 -19.72 -0.38
N VAL A 190 3.72 -18.59 -1.04
CA VAL A 190 2.82 -18.07 -2.07
C VAL A 190 2.67 -19.05 -3.23
N ARG A 191 3.74 -19.70 -3.67
CA ARG A 191 3.70 -20.72 -4.73
C ARG A 191 2.98 -21.99 -4.29
N SER A 192 3.30 -22.47 -3.09
CA SER A 192 2.71 -23.69 -2.55
C SER A 192 1.19 -23.57 -2.42
N VAL A 193 0.72 -22.44 -1.88
CA VAL A 193 -0.72 -22.17 -1.75
C VAL A 193 -1.36 -21.80 -3.08
N ALA A 194 -0.74 -20.96 -3.91
CA ALA A 194 -1.32 -20.57 -5.20
C ALA A 194 -1.52 -21.79 -6.12
N SER A 195 -0.57 -22.74 -6.13
CA SER A 195 -0.72 -23.99 -6.90
C SER A 195 -1.97 -24.77 -6.47
N VAL A 196 -2.21 -24.89 -5.16
CA VAL A 196 -3.41 -25.53 -4.61
C VAL A 196 -4.68 -24.77 -5.02
N VAL A 197 -4.68 -23.44 -4.88
CA VAL A 197 -5.85 -22.61 -5.17
C VAL A 197 -6.18 -22.65 -6.67
N LEU A 198 -5.19 -22.50 -7.55
CA LEU A 198 -5.39 -22.53 -9.00
C LEU A 198 -5.95 -23.89 -9.46
N THR A 199 -5.53 -24.99 -8.83
CA THR A 199 -5.99 -26.34 -9.21
C THR A 199 -7.35 -26.71 -8.60
N LYS A 200 -7.70 -26.19 -7.42
CA LYS A 200 -8.90 -26.64 -6.67
C LYS A 200 -10.02 -25.61 -6.55
N CYS A 201 -9.77 -24.33 -6.82
CA CYS A 201 -10.71 -23.23 -6.55
C CYS A 201 -11.29 -22.58 -7.81
N LYS A 202 -11.20 -23.26 -8.97
CA LYS A 202 -11.90 -22.86 -10.19
C LYS A 202 -11.58 -21.40 -10.59
N VAL A 203 -10.31 -21.01 -10.43
CA VAL A 203 -9.86 -19.67 -10.83
C VAL A 203 -9.90 -19.61 -12.35
N VAL A 204 -10.69 -18.68 -12.90
CA VAL A 204 -10.90 -18.55 -14.35
C VAL A 204 -10.01 -17.50 -15.00
N GLY A 205 -9.54 -16.53 -14.21
CA GLY A 205 -8.61 -15.49 -14.62
C GLY A 205 -8.40 -14.44 -13.54
N GLY A 206 -7.62 -13.41 -13.86
CA GLY A 206 -7.44 -12.27 -12.99
C GLY A 206 -7.08 -10.99 -13.73
N LEU A 207 -7.15 -9.86 -13.02
CA LEU A 207 -6.79 -8.54 -13.50
C LEU A 207 -5.74 -7.91 -12.56
N GLY A 208 -4.51 -7.81 -13.05
CA GLY A 208 -3.44 -7.09 -12.39
C GLY A 208 -3.55 -5.59 -12.63
N ILE A 209 -3.42 -4.80 -11.56
CA ILE A 209 -3.45 -3.33 -11.61
C ILE A 209 -2.08 -2.80 -11.18
N VAL A 210 -1.49 -1.90 -11.97
CA VAL A 210 -0.25 -1.18 -11.65
C VAL A 210 -0.51 0.32 -11.68
N GLU A 211 -0.01 1.02 -10.67
CA GLU A 211 -0.12 2.48 -10.51
C GLU A 211 1.20 3.17 -10.89
N ASN A 212 1.12 4.44 -11.29
CA ASN A 212 2.31 5.27 -11.53
C ASN A 212 2.74 6.01 -10.25
N GLY A 213 3.79 6.85 -10.36
CA GLY A 213 4.32 7.65 -9.26
C GLY A 213 3.39 8.71 -8.67
N TYR A 214 2.19 8.88 -9.26
CA TYR A 214 1.17 9.84 -8.88
C TYR A 214 -0.13 9.17 -8.41
N ASP A 215 -0.10 7.85 -8.12
CA ASP A 215 -1.25 7.05 -7.68
C ASP A 215 -2.36 6.91 -8.74
N GLU A 216 -2.04 7.14 -10.01
CA GLU A 216 -2.99 6.94 -11.13
C GLU A 216 -2.85 5.55 -11.72
N THR A 217 -3.95 5.00 -12.27
CA THR A 217 -3.94 3.71 -12.97
C THR A 217 -3.07 3.79 -14.21
N ALA A 218 -1.91 3.14 -14.17
CA ALA A 218 -0.92 3.16 -15.23
C ALA A 218 -1.10 2.01 -16.23
N LEU A 219 -1.46 0.83 -15.71
CA LEU A 219 -1.58 -0.37 -16.51
C LEU A 219 -2.58 -1.34 -15.89
N LEU A 220 -3.40 -1.94 -16.76
CA LEU A 220 -4.35 -3.00 -16.46
C LEU A 220 -3.99 -4.20 -17.32
N ARG A 221 -3.86 -5.38 -16.71
CA ARG A 221 -3.45 -6.61 -17.41
C ARG A 221 -4.35 -7.75 -17.01
N ALA A 222 -5.14 -8.28 -17.95
CA ALA A 222 -5.85 -9.54 -17.73
C ALA A 222 -4.86 -10.70 -17.88
N VAL A 223 -4.95 -11.66 -16.99
CA VAL A 223 -4.01 -12.78 -16.91
C VAL A 223 -4.79 -14.09 -16.83
N ALA A 224 -4.38 -15.08 -17.63
CA ALA A 224 -4.91 -16.43 -17.52
C ALA A 224 -4.31 -17.13 -16.28
N PRO A 225 -5.06 -17.98 -15.56
CA PRO A 225 -4.61 -18.69 -14.34
C PRO A 225 -3.21 -19.31 -14.46
N GLU A 226 -2.93 -19.95 -15.58
CA GLU A 226 -1.66 -20.61 -15.91
C GLU A 226 -0.47 -19.64 -16.07
N GLU A 227 -0.72 -18.35 -16.31
CA GLU A 227 0.29 -17.30 -16.50
C GLU A 227 0.44 -16.38 -15.27
N PHE A 228 -0.31 -16.60 -14.17
CA PHE A 228 -0.33 -15.70 -13.00
C PHE A 228 1.06 -15.38 -12.47
N GLU A 229 1.88 -16.41 -12.23
CA GLU A 229 3.21 -16.24 -11.66
C GLU A 229 4.13 -15.41 -12.58
N ASP A 230 4.21 -15.75 -13.86
CA ASP A 230 5.15 -15.08 -14.77
C ASP A 230 4.72 -13.65 -15.09
N ARG A 231 3.41 -13.40 -15.28
CA ARG A 231 2.92 -12.04 -15.50
C ARG A 231 3.03 -11.18 -14.26
N GLU A 232 2.81 -11.71 -13.07
CA GLU A 232 2.97 -10.95 -11.83
C GLU A 232 4.42 -10.50 -11.62
N LYS A 233 5.42 -11.33 -11.99
CA LYS A 233 6.84 -10.94 -11.98
C LYS A 233 7.11 -9.77 -12.92
N GLU A 234 6.61 -9.84 -14.17
CA GLU A 234 6.74 -8.76 -15.16
C GLU A 234 6.12 -7.45 -14.64
N LEU A 235 4.90 -7.54 -14.10
CA LEU A 235 4.16 -6.40 -13.56
C LEU A 235 4.87 -5.81 -12.33
N LEU A 236 5.47 -6.62 -11.48
CA LEU A 236 6.20 -6.15 -10.30
C LEU A 236 7.46 -5.37 -10.69
N VAL A 237 8.17 -5.80 -11.73
CA VAL A 237 9.31 -5.03 -12.27
C VAL A 237 8.83 -3.65 -12.71
N GLN A 238 7.72 -3.60 -13.45
CA GLN A 238 7.15 -2.33 -13.89
C GLN A 238 6.69 -1.44 -12.72
N ALA A 239 6.05 -2.04 -11.72
CA ALA A 239 5.60 -1.35 -10.51
C ALA A 239 6.79 -0.76 -9.72
N LYS A 240 7.94 -1.45 -9.68
CA LYS A 240 9.19 -0.95 -9.06
C LYS A 240 9.74 0.26 -9.82
N GLU A 241 9.72 0.22 -11.14
CA GLU A 241 10.22 1.31 -11.99
C GLU A 241 9.39 2.59 -11.87
N TRP A 242 8.06 2.46 -11.75
CA TRP A 242 7.16 3.62 -11.64
C TRP A 242 6.87 4.09 -10.21
N MET A 243 7.35 3.36 -9.20
CA MET A 243 7.15 3.73 -7.81
C MET A 243 7.81 5.09 -7.51
N PRO A 244 7.12 6.01 -6.81
CA PRO A 244 7.73 7.28 -6.46
C PRO A 244 8.83 7.08 -5.41
N SER A 245 9.81 7.97 -5.39
CA SER A 245 10.96 7.90 -4.47
C SER A 245 11.33 9.27 -3.93
N LEU A 246 12.01 9.28 -2.78
CA LEU A 246 12.66 10.49 -2.27
C LEU A 246 13.85 10.86 -3.18
N PRO A 247 14.10 12.16 -3.42
CA PRO A 247 15.10 12.58 -4.40
C PRO A 247 16.54 12.38 -3.94
N PHE A 248 16.77 12.30 -2.63
CA PHE A 248 18.11 12.23 -2.06
C PHE A 248 18.33 10.93 -1.30
N PRO A 249 19.53 10.31 -1.41
CA PRO A 249 19.80 9.00 -0.83
C PRO A 249 20.07 9.04 0.68
N ARG A 250 20.14 10.21 1.31
CA ARG A 250 20.47 10.39 2.73
C ARG A 250 19.69 11.55 3.32
N ALA A 251 19.18 11.38 4.53
CA ALA A 251 18.55 12.42 5.33
C ALA A 251 18.94 12.30 6.80
N ASP A 252 19.12 13.45 7.46
CA ASP A 252 19.26 13.51 8.91
C ASP A 252 17.90 13.41 9.59
N VAL A 253 16.91 14.16 9.08
CA VAL A 253 15.52 14.11 9.54
C VAL A 253 14.58 14.04 8.36
N LEU A 254 13.67 13.06 8.36
CA LEU A 254 12.48 13.05 7.50
C LEU A 254 11.26 13.36 8.34
N ILE A 255 10.58 14.45 8.00
CA ILE A 255 9.30 14.85 8.60
C ILE A 255 8.19 14.36 7.68
N ILE A 256 7.24 13.63 8.23
CA ILE A 256 6.07 13.09 7.53
C ILE A 256 4.81 13.69 8.16
N GLU A 257 4.03 14.43 7.38
CA GLU A 257 2.79 15.05 7.87
C GLU A 257 1.79 14.02 8.36
N GLU A 258 1.57 12.97 7.57
CA GLU A 258 0.58 11.96 7.87
C GLU A 258 0.99 10.55 7.41
N ILE A 259 0.60 9.55 8.20
CA ILE A 259 0.68 8.14 7.83
C ILE A 259 -0.70 7.49 7.89
N GLY A 260 -0.88 6.39 7.19
CA GLY A 260 -2.16 5.68 7.18
C GLY A 260 -2.15 4.40 6.38
N LYS A 261 -3.06 3.48 6.71
CA LYS A 261 -3.20 2.21 5.98
C LYS A 261 -3.66 2.39 4.53
N ASN A 262 -4.31 3.51 4.23
CA ASN A 262 -4.62 3.96 2.88
C ASN A 262 -3.36 4.37 2.11
N ILE A 263 -2.38 4.99 2.77
CA ILE A 263 -1.08 5.37 2.17
C ILE A 263 -0.23 4.13 1.89
N SER A 264 -0.05 3.27 2.89
CA SER A 264 0.80 2.08 2.79
C SER A 264 0.35 0.95 3.72
N GLY A 265 0.78 -0.29 3.45
CA GLY A 265 0.52 -1.43 4.33
C GLY A 265 1.03 -1.25 5.75
N ALA A 266 2.20 -0.64 5.88
CA ALA A 266 2.83 -0.32 7.15
C ALA A 266 2.59 1.15 7.56
N GLY A 267 1.51 1.79 7.09
CA GLY A 267 1.21 3.20 7.40
C GLY A 267 2.04 4.21 6.59
N MET A 268 3.33 3.93 6.43
CA MET A 268 4.26 4.57 5.51
C MET A 268 4.94 3.51 4.64
N ASP A 269 5.39 3.86 3.44
CA ASP A 269 6.04 2.93 2.51
C ASP A 269 7.52 2.79 2.86
N THR A 270 7.89 1.64 3.40
CA THR A 270 9.27 1.32 3.80
C THR A 270 10.24 1.27 2.62
N ASN A 271 9.76 1.05 1.38
CA ASN A 271 10.59 1.17 0.19
C ASN A 271 10.97 2.63 -0.10
N VAL A 272 10.13 3.59 0.30
CA VAL A 272 10.37 5.03 0.12
C VAL A 272 11.32 5.59 1.18
N ILE A 273 11.20 5.11 2.42
CA ILE A 273 12.01 5.59 3.56
C ILE A 273 13.27 4.76 3.81
N GLY A 274 13.47 3.67 3.06
CA GLY A 274 14.61 2.77 3.19
C GLY A 274 14.63 2.04 4.53
N ARG A 275 13.52 1.46 4.96
CA ARG A 275 13.41 0.70 6.24
C ARG A 275 12.61 -0.59 6.10
N LYS A 276 12.80 -1.29 4.98
CA LYS A 276 12.09 -2.52 4.60
C LYS A 276 12.46 -3.71 5.48
N PHE A 277 13.74 -3.81 5.84
CA PHE A 277 14.26 -4.97 6.59
C PHE A 277 14.58 -4.66 8.06
N ASN A 278 14.68 -3.39 8.42
CA ASN A 278 14.94 -2.95 9.78
C ASN A 278 14.23 -1.61 10.03
N ASP A 279 13.37 -1.60 11.06
CA ASP A 279 12.53 -0.46 11.42
C ASP A 279 13.31 0.80 11.82
N ARG A 280 14.60 0.68 12.14
CA ARG A 280 15.42 1.77 12.70
C ARG A 280 16.44 2.33 11.73
N GLU A 281 16.86 1.54 10.75
CA GLU A 281 17.87 1.95 9.79
C GLU A 281 17.82 1.12 8.50
N ALA A 282 18.21 1.73 7.39
CA ALA A 282 18.35 1.04 6.13
C ALA A 282 19.59 0.12 6.16
N ILE A 283 19.43 -1.16 5.80
CA ILE A 283 20.56 -2.09 5.63
C ILE A 283 21.47 -1.66 4.47
N ASP A 284 22.72 -2.12 4.40
CA ASP A 284 23.74 -1.62 3.45
C ASP A 284 23.25 -1.35 2.01
N ASN A 285 22.50 -2.29 1.41
CA ASN A 285 22.00 -2.20 0.03
C ASN A 285 20.63 -1.50 -0.11
N GLU A 286 20.15 -0.87 0.96
CA GLU A 286 18.87 -0.18 1.03
C GLU A 286 19.06 1.33 1.18
N PHE A 287 18.27 2.09 0.42
CA PHE A 287 18.28 3.55 0.40
C PHE A 287 16.85 4.08 0.31
N PRO A 288 16.58 5.30 0.79
CA PRO A 288 17.53 6.25 1.40
C PRO A 288 17.97 5.87 2.82
N LYS A 289 19.11 6.41 3.26
CA LYS A 289 19.57 6.33 4.66
C LYS A 289 18.97 7.49 5.45
N ILE A 290 17.96 7.22 6.28
CA ILE A 290 17.29 8.24 7.09
C ILE A 290 17.63 8.02 8.57
N ARG A 291 18.33 8.98 9.18
CA ARG A 291 18.72 8.87 10.60
C ARG A 291 17.51 8.93 11.52
N ARG A 292 16.64 9.94 11.37
CA ARG A 292 15.45 10.12 12.20
C ARG A 292 14.19 10.34 11.37
N ILE A 293 13.11 9.67 11.73
CA ILE A 293 11.79 9.91 11.16
C ILE A 293 10.89 10.53 12.23
N VAL A 294 10.19 11.61 11.82
CA VAL A 294 9.19 12.33 12.60
C VAL A 294 7.83 12.15 11.92
N VAL A 295 6.83 11.68 12.66
CA VAL A 295 5.43 11.57 12.17
C VAL A 295 4.54 12.58 12.88
N ARG A 296 3.85 13.43 12.13
CA ARG A 296 3.01 14.50 12.71
C ARG A 296 1.54 14.11 12.89
N GLY A 297 1.01 13.17 12.12
CA GLY A 297 -0.43 12.88 12.11
C GLY A 297 -0.81 11.53 11.51
N LEU A 298 -2.10 11.20 11.63
CA LEU A 298 -2.74 10.09 10.94
C LEU A 298 -3.75 10.63 9.93
N THR A 299 -3.82 9.99 8.76
CA THR A 299 -4.88 10.27 7.79
C THR A 299 -6.26 9.90 8.38
N PRO A 300 -7.33 10.67 8.17
CA PRO A 300 -8.68 10.31 8.64
C PRO A 300 -9.15 8.93 8.16
N GLU A 301 -8.79 8.53 6.94
CA GLU A 301 -9.17 7.28 6.28
C GLU A 301 -8.67 6.03 7.02
N THR A 302 -7.58 6.15 7.79
CA THR A 302 -7.03 5.03 8.57
C THR A 302 -7.91 4.68 9.78
N LYS A 303 -8.88 5.54 10.15
CA LYS A 303 -9.79 5.35 11.29
C LYS A 303 -9.04 5.01 12.60
N GLY A 304 -7.92 5.69 12.82
CA GLY A 304 -7.05 5.52 13.98
C GLY A 304 -6.10 4.31 13.92
N ASN A 305 -6.09 3.53 12.85
CA ASN A 305 -5.07 2.48 12.67
C ASN A 305 -3.70 3.10 12.38
N ALA A 306 -2.80 3.07 13.35
CA ALA A 306 -1.46 3.63 13.29
C ALA A 306 -0.39 2.57 13.00
N ALA A 307 -0.72 1.47 12.32
CA ALA A 307 0.25 0.42 12.01
C ALA A 307 1.49 0.99 11.32
N GLY A 308 2.67 0.65 11.84
CA GLY A 308 3.97 1.14 11.41
C GLY A 308 4.41 2.47 12.03
N ILE A 309 3.63 3.05 12.95
CA ILE A 309 4.09 4.23 13.72
C ILE A 309 5.39 3.94 14.48
N GLY A 310 5.58 2.71 14.93
CA GLY A 310 6.79 2.29 15.63
C GLY A 310 8.05 2.27 14.77
N ILE A 311 7.94 2.43 13.45
CA ILE A 311 9.09 2.63 12.54
C ILE A 311 9.71 4.02 12.77
N ALA A 312 8.92 5.02 13.16
CA ALA A 312 9.44 6.34 13.46
C ALA A 312 10.16 6.39 14.82
N GLU A 313 11.07 7.35 14.99
CA GLU A 313 11.71 7.64 16.27
C GLU A 313 10.87 8.62 17.10
N PHE A 314 10.23 9.57 16.40
CA PHE A 314 9.49 10.66 17.03
C PHE A 314 8.10 10.80 16.42
N CYS A 315 7.13 11.20 17.24
CA CYS A 315 5.85 11.67 16.72
C CYS A 315 5.28 12.85 17.50
N HIS A 316 4.31 13.51 16.91
CA HIS A 316 3.51 14.51 17.62
C HIS A 316 2.46 13.84 18.51
N ARG A 317 2.19 14.41 19.70
CA ARG A 317 1.14 14.00 20.66
C ARG A 317 -0.17 13.59 19.99
N ARG A 318 -0.69 14.42 19.07
CA ARG A 318 -1.89 14.16 18.27
C ARG A 318 -1.96 12.78 17.60
N VAL A 319 -0.83 12.18 17.22
CA VAL A 319 -0.80 10.81 16.65
C VAL A 319 -1.24 9.79 17.69
N ILE A 320 -0.73 9.93 18.92
CA ILE A 320 -1.09 9.07 20.06
C ILE A 320 -2.57 9.23 20.39
N ASP A 321 -3.08 10.47 20.40
CA ASP A 321 -4.48 10.75 20.72
C ASP A 321 -5.45 10.23 19.64
N GLN A 322 -5.05 10.25 18.37
CA GLN A 322 -5.84 9.75 17.23
C GLN A 322 -5.80 8.21 17.11
N MET A 323 -4.84 7.55 17.74
CA MET A 323 -4.59 6.12 17.57
C MET A 323 -5.67 5.26 18.23
N ASN A 324 -6.30 4.38 17.44
CA ASN A 324 -7.00 3.22 17.95
C ASN A 324 -5.99 2.09 18.19
N TYR A 325 -5.57 1.96 19.44
CA TYR A 325 -4.54 1.00 19.82
C TYR A 325 -4.93 -0.46 19.55
N GLU A 326 -6.20 -0.83 19.76
CA GLU A 326 -6.67 -2.20 19.55
C GLU A 326 -6.62 -2.61 18.07
N ILE A 327 -7.11 -1.75 17.17
CA ILE A 327 -7.03 -2.01 15.72
C ILE A 327 -5.57 -2.08 15.26
N THR A 328 -4.74 -1.18 15.77
CA THR A 328 -3.31 -1.13 15.42
C THR A 328 -2.60 -2.41 15.85
N LYS A 329 -2.82 -2.85 17.10
CA LYS A 329 -2.29 -4.08 17.68
C LYS A 329 -2.73 -5.31 16.89
N ILE A 330 -4.02 -5.45 16.58
CA ILE A 330 -4.54 -6.59 15.80
C ILE A 330 -3.83 -6.69 14.45
N ASN A 331 -3.66 -5.58 13.75
CA ASN A 331 -3.00 -5.58 12.44
C ASN A 331 -1.52 -5.90 12.54
N CYS A 332 -0.78 -5.26 13.44
CA CYS A 332 0.66 -5.46 13.59
C CYS A 332 0.99 -6.89 14.03
N VAL A 333 0.23 -7.44 14.99
CA VAL A 333 0.42 -8.83 15.45
C VAL A 333 0.03 -9.84 14.36
N THR A 334 -1.07 -9.61 13.63
CA THR A 334 -1.47 -10.51 12.53
C THR A 334 -0.46 -10.49 11.38
N GLY A 335 0.14 -9.33 11.11
CA GLY A 335 1.18 -9.15 10.10
C GLY A 335 2.56 -9.67 10.51
N GLY A 336 2.75 -10.13 11.75
CA GLY A 336 4.07 -10.56 12.24
C GLY A 336 5.04 -9.40 12.51
N HIS A 337 4.55 -8.16 12.64
CA HIS A 337 5.34 -6.95 12.87
C HIS A 337 4.94 -6.21 14.17
N PRO A 338 5.12 -6.80 15.37
CA PRO A 338 4.70 -6.16 16.62
C PRO A 338 5.35 -4.80 16.89
N SER A 339 6.60 -4.59 16.44
CA SER A 339 7.30 -3.32 16.57
C SER A 339 6.59 -2.18 15.84
N GLY A 340 5.84 -2.45 14.77
CA GLY A 340 5.03 -1.47 14.06
C GLY A 340 3.94 -0.81 14.92
N ALA A 341 3.56 -1.42 16.06
CA ALA A 341 2.59 -0.84 17.01
C ALA A 341 3.25 -0.12 18.20
N MET A 342 4.59 -0.11 18.30
CA MET A 342 5.29 0.54 19.42
C MET A 342 5.15 2.07 19.35
N HIS A 343 5.08 2.71 20.52
CA HIS A 343 4.98 4.16 20.60
C HIS A 343 6.37 4.81 20.48
N PRO A 344 6.57 5.74 19.53
CA PRO A 344 7.77 6.57 19.49
C PRO A 344 7.77 7.61 20.62
N THR A 345 8.92 8.26 20.84
CA THR A 345 8.99 9.42 21.72
C THR A 345 8.11 10.53 21.15
N HIS A 346 7.28 11.15 21.97
CA HIS A 346 6.32 12.13 21.50
C HIS A 346 6.28 13.39 22.34
N TYR A 347 6.00 14.51 21.68
CA TYR A 347 6.01 15.85 22.26
C TYR A 347 4.77 16.62 21.81
N ASP A 348 4.51 17.74 22.47
CA ASP A 348 3.26 18.51 22.26
C ASP A 348 3.39 19.53 21.13
N THR A 349 4.61 19.86 20.70
CA THR A 349 4.88 20.80 19.59
C THR A 349 5.94 20.29 18.62
N ASP A 350 5.86 20.67 17.34
CA ASP A 350 6.88 20.30 16.35
C ASP A 350 8.26 20.87 16.69
N ARG A 351 8.33 22.06 17.30
CA ARG A 351 9.57 22.67 17.78
C ARG A 351 10.31 21.74 18.73
N GLU A 352 9.64 21.21 19.75
CA GLU A 352 10.25 20.27 20.71
C GLU A 352 10.71 18.99 20.02
N ILE A 353 9.91 18.45 19.09
CA ILE A 353 10.28 17.26 18.33
C ILE A 353 11.57 17.51 17.55
N LEU A 354 11.65 18.64 16.83
CA LEU A 354 12.79 18.95 15.96
C LEU A 354 14.05 19.27 16.76
N GLU A 355 13.95 19.99 17.88
CA GLU A 355 15.08 20.23 18.79
C GLU A 355 15.67 18.91 19.30
N ASN A 356 14.81 17.98 19.71
CA ASN A 356 15.25 16.66 20.18
C ASN A 356 15.77 15.79 19.03
N ALA A 357 15.09 15.75 17.88
CA ALA A 357 15.53 14.97 16.73
C ALA A 357 16.91 15.41 16.24
N LEU A 358 17.12 16.72 16.04
CA LEU A 358 18.38 17.30 15.59
C LEU A 358 19.51 17.15 16.64
N SER A 359 19.20 17.03 17.93
CA SER A 359 20.23 16.71 18.93
C SER A 359 20.79 15.28 18.80
N THR A 360 20.14 14.41 18.02
CA THR A 360 20.48 12.98 17.89
C THR A 360 21.01 12.57 16.52
N ILE A 361 21.26 13.51 15.59
CA ILE A 361 21.72 13.21 14.22
C ILE A 361 23.26 13.14 14.09
N GLY A 362 23.99 13.39 15.18
CA GLY A 362 25.46 13.36 15.22
C GLY A 362 26.04 14.77 15.38
N LEU A 363 27.23 15.00 14.81
CA LEU A 363 27.98 16.25 14.96
C LEU A 363 27.61 17.34 13.93
N VAL A 364 26.56 17.12 13.14
CA VAL A 364 26.07 18.12 12.19
C VAL A 364 25.37 19.24 12.96
N ALA A 365 25.75 20.49 12.70
CA ALA A 365 25.07 21.62 13.31
C ALA A 365 23.63 21.70 12.78
N PRO A 366 22.62 22.02 13.62
CA PRO A 366 21.23 22.06 13.18
C PRO A 366 20.94 22.88 11.91
N PRO A 367 21.55 24.06 11.66
CA PRO A 367 21.35 24.80 10.41
C PRO A 367 21.87 24.10 9.14
N ASP A 368 22.82 23.18 9.29
CA ASP A 368 23.46 22.42 8.20
C ASP A 368 22.81 21.03 8.01
N ALA A 369 21.81 20.69 8.82
CA ALA A 369 21.18 19.38 8.80
C ALA A 369 20.41 19.13 7.49
N ARG A 370 20.48 17.90 7.00
CA ARG A 370 19.74 17.42 5.83
C ARG A 370 18.32 17.03 6.22
N VAL A 371 17.38 17.96 6.06
CA VAL A 371 15.98 17.78 6.44
C VAL A 371 15.11 17.70 5.18
N MET A 372 14.25 16.69 5.12
CA MET A 372 13.16 16.63 4.14
C MET A 372 11.82 16.63 4.87
N ARG A 373 10.82 17.30 4.32
CA ARG A 373 9.44 17.27 4.81
C ARG A 373 8.51 16.89 3.67
N ILE A 374 7.75 15.82 3.88
CA ILE A 374 6.81 15.26 2.91
C ILE A 374 5.41 15.19 3.51
N ARG A 375 4.38 15.17 2.66
CA ARG A 375 3.02 14.91 3.11
C ARG A 375 2.92 13.50 3.67
N ASN A 376 3.22 12.54 2.81
CA ASN A 376 3.17 11.13 3.08
C ASN A 376 4.01 10.40 2.02
N THR A 377 4.19 9.10 2.20
CA THR A 377 5.04 8.29 1.31
C THR A 377 4.36 7.88 0.00
N LEU A 378 3.09 8.23 -0.21
CA LEU A 378 2.36 8.00 -1.46
C LEU A 378 2.44 9.23 -2.39
N GLN A 379 2.44 10.43 -1.81
CA GLN A 379 2.45 11.71 -2.55
C GLN A 379 3.81 12.41 -2.38
N LEU A 380 4.74 12.13 -3.31
CA LEU A 380 6.12 12.65 -3.28
C LEU A 380 6.43 13.63 -4.42
N ALA A 381 5.41 14.09 -5.16
CA ALA A 381 5.59 15.03 -6.25
C ALA A 381 6.11 16.39 -5.76
N GLU A 382 5.77 16.80 -4.55
CA GLU A 382 6.30 18.02 -3.92
C GLU A 382 6.76 17.75 -2.50
N LEU A 383 7.85 18.40 -2.10
CA LEU A 383 8.41 18.32 -0.76
C LEU A 383 9.21 19.57 -0.41
N GLU A 384 9.42 19.80 0.89
CA GLU A 384 10.40 20.79 1.37
C GLU A 384 11.74 20.09 1.64
N CYS A 385 12.83 20.77 1.33
CA CYS A 385 14.19 20.32 1.58
C CYS A 385 14.98 21.43 2.29
N SER A 386 15.87 21.08 3.20
CA SER A 386 16.78 22.08 3.78
C SER A 386 17.81 22.55 2.76
N VAL A 387 18.32 23.78 2.92
CA VAL A 387 19.37 24.37 2.07
C VAL A 387 20.63 23.52 1.92
N ALA A 388 20.86 22.56 2.83
CA ALA A 388 21.90 21.53 2.70
C ALA A 388 21.79 20.68 1.42
N TYR A 389 20.62 20.65 0.77
CA TYR A 389 20.40 19.99 -0.52
C TYR A 389 20.38 20.94 -1.72
N LEU A 390 20.51 22.26 -1.55
CA LEU A 390 20.18 23.23 -2.59
C LEU A 390 21.01 23.05 -3.87
N ASP A 391 22.32 22.83 -3.74
CA ASP A 391 23.20 22.63 -4.90
C ASP A 391 22.96 21.27 -5.57
N GLU A 392 22.68 20.22 -4.79
CA GLU A 392 22.28 18.91 -5.32
C GLU A 392 20.94 19.01 -6.07
N ALA A 393 19.99 19.77 -5.53
CA ALA A 393 18.69 19.98 -6.15
C ALA A 393 18.80 20.71 -7.49
N ARG A 394 19.63 21.75 -7.57
CA ARG A 394 19.92 22.50 -8.82
C ARG A 394 20.53 21.62 -9.91
N ALA A 395 21.32 20.62 -9.51
CA ALA A 395 21.98 19.69 -10.43
C ALA A 395 21.12 18.47 -10.80
N HIS A 396 19.96 18.28 -10.15
CA HIS A 396 19.15 17.08 -10.31
C HIS A 396 18.09 17.23 -11.41
N GLU A 397 18.20 16.46 -12.48
CA GLU A 397 17.38 16.61 -13.71
C GLU A 397 15.86 16.47 -13.49
N ARG A 398 15.44 15.69 -12.48
CA ARG A 398 14.01 15.50 -12.17
C ARG A 398 13.44 16.51 -11.18
N LEU A 399 14.24 17.49 -10.71
CA LEU A 399 13.82 18.47 -9.71
C LEU A 399 13.64 19.87 -10.31
N GLU A 400 12.53 20.49 -9.95
CA GLU A 400 12.25 21.91 -10.17
C GLU A 400 12.24 22.61 -8.80
N ILE A 401 12.98 23.71 -8.65
CA ILE A 401 12.96 24.53 -7.43
C ILE A 401 11.79 25.50 -7.51
N LEU A 402 10.89 25.46 -6.53
CA LEU A 402 9.65 26.23 -6.52
C LEU A 402 9.72 27.51 -5.68
N SER A 403 10.75 27.67 -4.86
CA SER A 403 10.91 28.83 -3.97
C SER A 403 12.37 29.16 -3.71
N ASP A 404 12.62 30.42 -3.34
CA ASP A 404 13.84 30.77 -2.63
C ASP A 404 13.87 30.14 -1.23
N PRO A 405 15.03 30.02 -0.58
CA PRO A 405 15.13 29.58 0.81
C PRO A 405 14.35 30.48 1.78
N TYR A 406 13.68 29.87 2.76
CA TYR A 406 12.93 30.54 3.82
C TYR A 406 13.19 29.87 5.18
N ASP A 407 12.95 30.60 6.26
CA ASP A 407 13.02 30.05 7.60
C ASP A 407 11.91 29.03 7.81
N MET A 408 12.23 27.94 8.51
CA MET A 408 11.27 26.88 8.80
C MET A 408 9.97 27.46 9.42
N PRO A 409 8.78 27.18 8.86
CA PRO A 409 7.55 27.90 9.18
C PRO A 409 6.94 27.42 10.51
N LEU A 410 7.64 27.66 11.61
CA LEU A 410 7.17 27.37 12.97
C LEU A 410 6.33 28.54 13.49
N GLY A 411 5.05 28.27 13.71
CA GLY A 411 4.11 29.21 14.31
C GLY A 411 4.46 29.57 15.76
N ALA A 412 3.72 30.55 16.31
CA ALA A 412 3.88 31.01 17.69
C ALA A 412 3.53 29.92 18.73
N ASP A 413 2.72 28.93 18.34
CA ASP A 413 2.36 27.76 19.14
C ASP A 413 3.45 26.65 19.09
N GLY A 414 4.53 26.88 18.34
CA GLY A 414 5.63 25.93 18.18
C GLY A 414 5.37 24.82 17.16
N ASN A 415 4.27 24.87 16.39
CA ASN A 415 3.97 23.89 15.37
C ASN A 415 4.34 24.38 13.97
N LEU A 416 4.70 23.46 13.08
CA LEU A 416 4.89 23.76 11.67
C LEU A 416 3.55 24.09 11.03
N GLU A 417 3.51 25.20 10.30
CA GLU A 417 2.34 25.58 9.51
C GLU A 417 1.97 24.46 8.51
N PRO A 418 0.66 24.25 8.24
CA PRO A 418 0.24 23.28 7.24
C PRO A 418 0.90 23.56 5.90
N PHE A 419 1.44 22.52 5.28
CA PHE A 419 1.98 22.62 3.95
C PHE A 419 0.88 22.26 2.94
N GLU A 420 0.51 23.20 2.07
CA GLU A 420 -0.34 22.90 0.92
C GLU A 420 0.50 22.23 -0.16
N PHE A 421 0.47 20.89 -0.16
CA PHE A 421 0.99 20.11 -1.27
C PHE A 421 0.03 20.29 -2.44
N ASP A 422 0.47 20.90 -3.54
CA ASP A 422 -0.31 20.89 -4.76
C ASP A 422 -0.51 19.43 -5.14
N ALA A 423 -1.74 18.95 -4.99
CA ALA A 423 -2.15 17.64 -5.45
C ALA A 423 -2.15 17.70 -6.97
N VAL A 424 -0.97 17.45 -7.56
CA VAL A 424 -0.72 17.30 -9.01
C VAL A 424 -1.70 18.09 -9.85
N GLY A 425 -1.38 19.36 -10.13
CA GLY A 425 -2.23 20.27 -10.88
C GLY A 425 -2.99 19.61 -12.04
N VAL A 426 -4.32 19.68 -11.94
CA VAL A 426 -5.37 19.43 -12.95
C VAL A 426 -5.50 17.99 -13.47
#